data_AF-A0A9D4JKY0-F1
#
_entry.id   AF-A0A9D4JKY0-F1
#
_cell.length_a   1.000
_cell.length_b   1.000
_cell.length_c   1.000
_cell.angle_alpha   90.00
_cell.angle_beta   90.00
_cell.angle_gamma   90.00
#
_symmetry.space_group_name_H-M   'P 1'
#
loop_
_entity.id
_entity.type
_entity.pdbx_description
1 polymer ?
#
loop_
_entity_poly.entity_id
_entity_poly.type
_entity_poly.pdbx_seq_one_letter_code
_entity_poly.pdbx_strand_id
1 'polypeptide(L)'
;MLVPLLRREAATVDLTIRLMSEHALASVHRRKYKDVHGKLFDTWDKYEDDDITTTQRLRRCSNIASLVPDSTHDPIHDEDI
;
A
#
# COMPACT_ATOMS: atom_id res chain seq x y z
N MET A 1 5.19 -36.27 -27.55
CA MET A 1 6.29 -35.42 -27.02
C MET A 1 5.98 -33.91 -27.04
N LEU A 2 5.14 -33.39 -27.95
CA LEU A 2 4.79 -31.96 -28.00
C LEU A 2 3.82 -31.49 -26.90
N VAL A 3 2.77 -32.27 -26.60
CA VAL A 3 1.75 -31.94 -25.58
C VAL A 3 2.33 -31.65 -24.17
N PRO A 4 3.26 -32.45 -23.61
CA PRO A 4 3.81 -32.16 -22.29
C PRO A 4 4.71 -30.91 -22.26
N LEU A 5 5.38 -30.58 -23.38
CA LEU A 5 6.19 -29.36 -23.49
C LEU A 5 5.30 -28.12 -23.49
N LEU A 6 4.22 -28.14 -24.29
CA LEU A 6 3.24 -27.06 -24.33
C LEU A 6 2.59 -26.81 -22.95
N ARG A 7 2.30 -27.89 -22.21
CA ARG A 7 1.75 -27.80 -20.85
C ARG A 7 2.72 -27.14 -19.87
N ARG A 8 4.01 -27.44 -19.98
CA ARG A 8 5.06 -26.84 -19.14
C ARG A 8 5.22 -25.35 -19.44
N GLU A 9 5.19 -24.98 -20.71
CA GLU A 9 5.27 -23.59 -21.15
C GLU A 9 4.07 -22.78 -20.69
N ALA A 10 2.85 -23.32 -20.88
CA ALA A 10 1.62 -22.69 -20.40
C ALA A 10 1.64 -22.45 -18.87
N ALA A 11 2.12 -23.41 -18.08
CA ALA A 11 2.26 -23.26 -16.63
C ALA A 11 3.26 -22.16 -16.24
N THR A 12 4.33 -21.99 -17.03
CA THR A 12 5.35 -20.95 -16.78
C THR A 12 4.80 -19.56 -17.08
N VAL A 13 4.06 -19.42 -18.18
CA VAL A 13 3.40 -18.17 -18.56
C VAL A 13 2.33 -17.79 -17.53
N ASP A 14 1.51 -18.75 -17.08
CA ASP A 14 0.51 -18.54 -16.03
C ASP A 14 1.13 -18.02 -14.72
N LEU A 15 2.20 -18.65 -14.26
CA LEU A 15 2.93 -18.22 -13.07
C LEU A 15 3.52 -16.82 -13.24
N THR A 16 4.07 -16.52 -14.41
CA THR A 16 4.64 -15.20 -14.72
C THR A 16 3.56 -14.12 -14.70
N ILE A 17 2.40 -14.37 -15.32
CA ILE A 17 1.25 -13.45 -15.29
C ILE A 17 0.81 -13.19 -13.85
N ARG A 18 0.73 -14.24 -13.02
CA ARG A 18 0.36 -14.10 -11.61
C ARG A 18 1.37 -13.23 -10.84
N LEU A 19 2.66 -13.51 -10.95
CA LEU A 19 3.70 -12.70 -10.31
C LEU A 19 3.69 -11.24 -10.77
N MET A 20 3.48 -10.99 -12.06
CA MET A 20 3.35 -9.62 -12.57
C MET A 20 2.11 -8.92 -12.02
N SER A 21 0.99 -9.64 -11.87
CA SER A 21 -0.23 -9.09 -11.26
C SER A 21 -0.03 -8.74 -9.79
N GLU A 22 0.64 -9.61 -9.02
CA GLU A 22 0.99 -9.38 -7.62
C GLU A 22 1.94 -8.18 -7.48
N HIS A 23 2.96 -8.08 -8.34
CA HIS A 23 3.88 -6.95 -8.36
C HIS A 23 3.17 -5.63 -8.71
N ALA A 24 2.26 -5.64 -9.69
CA ALA A 24 1.45 -4.47 -10.03
C ALA A 24 0.55 -4.07 -8.86
N LEU A 25 -0.06 -5.04 -8.18
CA LEU A 25 -0.87 -4.82 -7.00
C LEU A 25 -0.06 -4.21 -5.86
N ALA A 26 1.12 -4.77 -5.55
CA ALA A 26 2.04 -4.23 -4.55
C ALA A 26 2.49 -2.81 -4.91
N SER A 27 2.75 -2.54 -6.19
CA SER A 27 3.10 -1.20 -6.67
C SER A 27 1.98 -0.19 -6.42
N VAL A 28 0.72 -0.57 -6.67
CA VAL A 28 -0.45 0.28 -6.41
C VAL A 28 -0.64 0.49 -4.91
N HIS A 29 -0.53 -0.56 -4.09
CA HIS A 29 -0.60 -0.45 -2.63
C HIS A 29 0.48 0.47 -2.08
N ARG A 30 1.73 0.31 -2.52
CA ARG A 30 2.85 1.15 -2.10
C ARG A 30 2.65 2.61 -2.48
N ARG A 31 2.09 2.90 -3.66
CA ARG A 31 1.74 4.28 -4.06
C ARG A 31 0.68 4.86 -3.13
N LYS A 32 -0.41 4.15 -2.88
CA LYS A 32 -1.46 4.60 -1.96
C LYS A 32 -0.94 4.83 -0.55
N TYR A 33 -0.12 3.90 -0.04
CA TYR A 33 0.50 4.03 1.27
C TYR A 33 1.39 5.27 1.35
N LYS A 34 2.24 5.49 0.35
CA LYS A 34 3.06 6.72 0.26
C LYS A 34 2.22 7.99 0.22
N ASP A 35 1.14 8.02 -0.54
CA ASP A 35 0.27 9.19 -0.63
C ASP A 35 -0.44 9.50 0.69
N VAL A 36 -0.90 8.46 1.39
CA VAL A 36 -1.55 8.57 2.71
C VAL A 36 -0.55 9.02 3.77
N HIS A 37 0.62 8.38 3.83
CA HIS A 37 1.68 8.76 4.75
C HIS A 37 2.21 10.17 4.47
N GLY A 38 2.39 10.54 3.20
CA GLY A 38 2.79 11.90 2.83
C GLY A 38 1.80 12.94 3.34
N LYS A 39 0.49 12.74 3.14
CA LYS A 39 -0.55 13.64 3.69
C LYS A 39 -0.56 13.69 5.21
N LEU A 40 -0.26 12.57 5.88
CA LEU A 40 -0.18 12.51 7.33
C LEU A 40 1.01 13.34 7.83
N PHE A 41 2.18 13.16 7.23
CA PHE A 41 3.39 13.93 7.58
C PHE A 41 3.24 15.42 7.25
N ASP A 42 2.67 15.78 6.09
CA ASP A 42 2.36 17.19 5.77
C ASP A 42 1.42 17.84 6.79
N THR A 43 0.51 17.05 7.38
CA THR A 43 -0.41 17.53 8.42
C THR A 43 0.29 17.60 9.78
N TRP A 44 1.28 16.76 10.00
CA TRP A 44 2.13 16.78 11.19
C TRP A 44 3.04 18.00 11.20
N ASP A 45 3.72 18.30 10.09
CA ASP A 45 4.61 19.47 9.98
C ASP A 45 3.82 20.76 10.22
N LYS A 46 2.62 20.89 9.65
CA LYS A 46 1.72 22.05 9.89
C LYS A 46 1.27 22.18 11.34
N TYR A 47 1.27 21.10 12.11
CA TYR A 47 0.96 21.19 13.53
C TYR A 47 2.18 21.63 14.32
N GLU A 48 3.37 21.17 13.94
CA GLU A 48 4.62 21.55 14.58
C GLU A 48 4.97 23.03 14.33
N ASP A 49 4.57 23.57 13.18
CA ASP A 49 4.66 25.00 12.84
C ASP A 49 3.57 25.87 13.53
N ASP A 50 2.78 25.32 14.46
CA ASP A 50 1.62 25.97 15.15
C ASP A 50 0.51 26.49 14.21
N ASP A 51 0.55 26.11 12.92
CA ASP A 51 -0.40 26.52 11.88
C ASP A 51 -1.79 25.88 12.05
N ILE A 52 -1.88 24.73 12.73
CA ILE A 52 -3.15 24.02 13.01
C ILE A 52 -3.28 23.58 14.46
N THR A 53 -4.50 23.66 15.00
CA THR A 53 -4.81 23.14 16.34
C THR A 53 -4.91 21.62 16.38
N THR A 54 -4.68 21.02 17.55
CA THR A 54 -4.73 19.57 17.75
C THR A 54 -6.07 18.94 17.33
N THR A 55 -7.19 19.63 17.58
CA THR A 55 -8.53 19.16 17.19
C THR A 55 -8.70 19.15 15.67
N GLN A 56 -8.14 20.13 14.99
CA GLN A 56 -8.16 20.23 13.53
C GLN A 56 -7.25 19.17 12.89
N ARG A 57 -6.11 18.87 13.54
CA ARG A 57 -5.22 17.76 13.18
C ARG A 57 -5.93 16.41 13.29
N LEU A 58 -6.57 16.13 14.43
CA LEU A 58 -7.29 14.87 14.67
C LEU A 58 -8.43 14.65 13.66
N ARG A 59 -9.19 15.70 13.31
CA ARG A 59 -10.19 15.62 12.23
C ARG A 59 -9.58 15.29 10.88
N ARG A 60 -8.44 15.89 10.52
CA ARG A 60 -7.73 15.60 9.28
C ARG A 60 -7.20 14.15 9.25
N CYS A 61 -6.64 13.66 10.36
CA CYS A 61 -6.22 12.27 10.48
C CYS A 61 -7.39 11.30 10.35
N SER A 62 -8.54 11.60 10.96
CA SER A 62 -9.76 10.78 10.80
C SER A 62 -10.24 10.72 9.34
N ASN A 63 -10.12 11.82 8.60
CA ASN A 63 -10.46 11.85 7.17
C ASN A 63 -9.43 11.11 6.30
N ILE A 64 -8.16 11.12 6.69
CA ILE A 64 -7.10 10.36 6.00
C ILE A 64 -7.27 8.85 6.25
N ALA A 65 -7.62 8.45 7.47
CA ALA A 65 -7.86 7.06 7.83
C ALA A 65 -9.06 6.46 7.09
N SER A 66 -10.13 7.24 6.87
CA SER A 66 -11.31 6.76 6.12
C SER A 66 -11.08 6.58 4.62
N LEU A 67 -9.95 7.08 4.08
CA LEU A 67 -9.55 6.91 2.68
C LEU A 67 -8.79 5.60 2.43
N VAL A 68 -8.43 4.87 3.48
CA VAL A 68 -7.77 3.56 3.37
C VAL A 68 -8.84 2.46 3.37
N PRO A 69 -9.05 1.73 2.27
CA PRO A 69 -9.90 0.54 2.30
C PRO A 69 -9.27 -0.51 3.22
N ASP A 70 -10.11 -1.10 4.06
CA ASP A 70 -9.81 -2.01 5.18
C ASP A 70 -9.26 -3.38 4.71
N SER A 71 -8.12 -3.38 4.00
CA SER A 71 -7.42 -4.60 3.57
C SER A 71 -6.03 -4.75 4.18
N THR A 72 -5.60 -3.83 5.05
CA THR A 72 -4.36 -3.96 5.83
C THR A 72 -4.66 -4.51 7.22
N HIS A 73 -5.05 -5.78 7.28
CA HIS A 73 -4.60 -6.64 8.37
C HIS A 73 -3.46 -7.51 7.82
N ASP A 74 -2.40 -6.86 7.33
CA ASP A 74 -1.10 -7.52 7.23
C ASP A 74 -0.38 -7.24 8.55
N PRO A 75 0.12 -8.27 9.24
CA PRO A 75 0.73 -8.11 10.55
C PRO A 75 1.97 -7.24 10.42
N ILE A 76 2.01 -6.20 11.25
CA ILE A 76 3.20 -5.40 11.52
C ILE A 76 4.31 -6.39 11.90
N HIS A 77 5.33 -6.52 11.05
CA HIS A 77 6.60 -7.08 11.48
C HIS A 77 7.27 -6.00 12.31
N ASP A 78 7.01 -6.03 13.62
CA ASP A 78 7.81 -5.33 14.62
C ASP A 78 9.23 -5.94 14.60
N GLU A 79 10.11 -5.45 13.74
CA GLU A 79 11.57 -5.70 13.81
C GLU A 79 12.40 -4.45 13.46
N ASP A 80 11.97 -3.27 13.90
CA ASP A 80 12.83 -2.07 13.88
C ASP A 80 12.52 -1.14 15.08
N ILE A 81 12.78 -1.61 16.31
CA ILE A 81 13.07 -0.79 17.51
C ILE A 81 14.28 -1.39 18.23
#